data_AF-A0A3B9CZD2-F1
#
_entry.id   AF-A0A3B9CZD2-F1
#
_cell.length_a   1.000
_cell.length_b   1.000
_cell.length_c   1.000
_cell.angle_alpha   90.00
_cell.angle_beta   90.00
_cell.angle_gamma   90.00
#
_symmetry.space_group_name_H-M   'P 1'
#
loop_
_entity.id
_entity.type
_entity.pdbx_description
1 polymer ?
#
loop_
_entity_poly.entity_id
_entity_poly.type
_entity_poly.pdbx_seq_one_letter_code
_entity_poly.pdbx_strand_id
1 'polypeptide(L)'
;MSNMTRMLTRSGIVFLLLLSCQHTSAQQANARPTPGLPASFLQKHCLSCHEGKEAALEVRIDRLLSDERLDAVEREHLLERVLKAIKDKQMPPAESDQPASAERTETIGQLDAYLLATSKPRALMRRLTATEYQNTIRHVLGYNFVLPEGFPADSIQSQFRNTSAEMRMSAPLMEAYYHTATEIADHVFSPPPPPVKPKTTSVKPDDLVISYSSGLVLDGVLRLAARTDTMWRSSTWPERFEAQRAGTFNFEITASAFAPGSAAIPKFDGPMKMQLRARSLNSPDGDAATKQRLLAEFDVTGPAPQTFRCTADLYENETPVIYFANAVLSGDSGQKKSFADLLNSMFRNDPRLLAGWLSVEHGSGLRGGVGWDRVRKIRDSDELDLSSIDMSEKAVAALVRKMTGNPGLYAETVIYQLFEEGPALSIHELKITGPNKSIVSPADKQRSAQIAKVVGTRGELTSSSFANAAFARLLPKLFRRPVSDSERTAYVQLVEQESTAGADVTQGLHLALRSALMSPHFLYRESVPVLDDHALAARLSYFLTLSPPDT
;
A
#
# COMPACT_ATOMS: atom_id res chain seq x y z
N MET A 1 -42.35 -21.24 37.83
CA MET A 1 -42.65 -20.93 39.24
C MET A 1 -42.31 -19.45 39.41
N SER A 2 -43.29 -18.55 39.62
CA SER A 2 -43.97 -18.24 40.90
C SER A 2 -43.03 -17.48 41.85
N ASN A 3 -43.32 -16.28 42.40
CA ASN A 3 -44.49 -15.38 42.30
C ASN A 3 -44.02 -13.91 42.60
N MET A 4 -44.68 -12.80 42.22
CA MET A 4 -45.86 -12.16 42.86
C MET A 4 -45.66 -11.89 44.37
N THR A 5 -45.96 -10.75 45.04
CA THR A 5 -46.74 -9.50 44.82
C THR A 5 -46.09 -8.40 45.72
N ARG A 6 -46.19 -7.06 45.63
CA ARG A 6 -47.27 -6.03 45.54
C ARG A 6 -46.68 -4.73 44.91
N MET A 7 -47.38 -3.76 44.33
CA MET A 7 -48.73 -3.14 44.47
C MET A 7 -48.83 -1.96 45.46
N LEU A 8 -48.92 -0.73 44.91
CA LEU A 8 -49.46 0.48 45.54
C LEU A 8 -49.98 1.45 44.45
N THR A 9 -50.96 2.30 44.74
CA THR A 9 -51.80 2.98 43.73
C THR A 9 -51.94 4.49 43.97
N ARG A 10 -52.05 5.29 42.89
CA ARG A 10 -53.18 6.22 42.61
C ARG A 10 -53.02 7.01 41.30
N SER A 11 -54.14 7.52 40.81
CA SER A 11 -54.29 8.22 39.52
C SER A 11 -53.93 9.71 39.59
N GLY A 12 -53.53 10.29 38.46
CA GLY A 12 -53.46 11.73 38.20
C GLY A 12 -53.87 12.01 36.74
N ILE A 13 -54.71 13.02 36.50
CA ILE A 13 -55.35 13.25 35.20
C ILE A 13 -54.67 14.40 34.42
N VAL A 14 -54.62 14.20 33.10
CA VAL A 14 -54.42 15.15 32.00
C VAL A 14 -54.49 16.64 32.37
N PHE A 15 -53.47 17.39 31.93
CA PHE A 15 -53.68 18.76 31.44
C PHE A 15 -52.79 19.05 30.22
N LEU A 16 -53.41 19.31 29.06
CA LEU A 16 -52.72 19.79 27.87
C LEU A 16 -52.77 21.33 27.89
N LEU A 17 -51.60 21.99 27.79
CA LEU A 17 -51.52 23.44 27.69
C LEU A 17 -50.89 23.86 26.37
N LEU A 18 -51.76 24.27 25.44
CA LEU A 18 -51.38 24.92 24.19
C LEU A 18 -50.91 26.35 24.50
N LEU A 19 -49.60 26.63 24.34
CA LEU A 19 -49.09 28.00 24.28
C LEU A 19 -48.71 28.36 22.83
N SER A 20 -49.55 29.17 22.22
CA SER A 20 -49.33 29.75 20.89
C SER A 20 -48.22 30.80 20.92
N CYS A 21 -46.98 30.40 20.66
CA CYS A 21 -45.88 31.36 20.50
C CYS A 21 -45.99 32.04 19.11
N GLN A 22 -46.22 33.36 19.11
CA GLN A 22 -46.51 34.10 17.88
C GLN A 22 -45.24 34.37 17.06
N HIS A 23 -45.34 34.29 15.72
CA HIS A 23 -44.25 34.64 14.81
C HIS A 23 -44.02 36.16 14.75
N THR A 24 -43.06 36.67 15.54
CA THR A 24 -42.50 38.01 15.31
C THR A 24 -41.51 37.94 14.14
N SER A 25 -41.99 38.27 12.92
CA SER A 25 -41.16 38.27 11.71
C SER A 25 -40.19 39.45 11.68
N ALA A 26 -39.01 39.28 12.28
CA ALA A 26 -37.95 40.27 12.29
C ALA A 26 -37.16 40.29 10.96
N GLN A 27 -37.82 40.68 9.86
CA GLN A 27 -37.20 40.64 8.53
C GLN A 27 -37.52 41.84 7.61
N GLN A 28 -37.44 43.06 8.14
CA GLN A 28 -37.12 44.23 7.30
C GLN A 28 -35.61 44.29 7.04
N ALA A 29 -35.14 43.43 6.14
CA ALA A 29 -33.85 43.67 5.49
C ALA A 29 -34.01 44.88 4.55
N ASN A 30 -33.05 45.80 4.57
CA ASN A 30 -32.98 46.90 3.59
C ASN A 30 -32.64 46.34 2.20
N ALA A 31 -33.66 45.87 1.48
CA ALA A 31 -33.55 45.56 0.08
C ALA A 31 -33.17 46.84 -0.67
N ARG A 32 -31.94 46.88 -1.20
CA ARG A 32 -31.61 47.84 -2.26
C ARG A 32 -32.59 47.61 -3.41
N PRO A 33 -33.15 48.66 -4.03
CA PRO A 33 -34.00 48.47 -5.20
C PRO A 33 -33.19 47.71 -6.26
N THR A 34 -33.72 46.58 -6.73
CA THR A 34 -33.14 45.82 -7.84
C THR A 34 -32.96 46.77 -9.02
N PRO A 35 -31.80 46.82 -9.69
CA PRO A 35 -31.65 47.58 -10.92
C PRO A 35 -32.74 47.21 -11.92
N GLY A 36 -33.20 48.18 -12.71
CA GLY A 36 -34.05 47.90 -13.86
C GLY A 36 -33.25 47.24 -14.99
N LEU A 37 -33.93 46.55 -15.90
CA LEU A 37 -33.33 46.29 -17.22
C LEU A 37 -33.21 47.62 -17.99
N PRO A 38 -32.17 47.80 -18.83
CA PRO A 38 -32.00 48.99 -19.66
C PRO A 38 -32.98 48.98 -20.85
N ALA A 39 -34.28 49.09 -20.55
CA ALA A 39 -35.36 48.90 -21.51
C ALA A 39 -35.26 49.85 -22.71
N SER A 40 -34.89 51.12 -22.47
CA SER A 40 -34.69 52.13 -23.52
C SER A 40 -33.59 51.74 -24.52
N PHE A 41 -32.46 51.19 -24.04
CA PHE A 41 -31.39 50.71 -24.91
C PHE A 41 -31.85 49.51 -25.74
N LEU A 42 -32.49 48.52 -25.09
CA LEU A 42 -32.95 47.30 -25.77
C LEU A 42 -34.04 47.60 -26.82
N GLN A 43 -34.93 48.56 -26.53
CA GLN A 43 -35.90 49.09 -27.50
C GLN A 43 -35.21 49.76 -28.69
N LYS A 44 -34.29 50.69 -28.43
CA LYS A 44 -33.60 51.52 -29.44
C LYS A 44 -32.62 50.74 -30.31
N HIS A 45 -31.92 49.76 -29.77
CA HIS A 45 -30.76 49.11 -30.39
C HIS A 45 -30.87 47.59 -30.58
N CYS A 46 -31.99 46.94 -30.20
CA CYS A 46 -32.15 45.49 -30.35
C CYS A 46 -33.48 45.05 -30.99
N LEU A 47 -34.62 45.67 -30.65
CA LEU A 47 -35.93 45.17 -31.10
C LEU A 47 -36.10 45.15 -32.63
N SER A 48 -35.53 46.11 -33.35
CA SER A 48 -35.59 46.18 -34.83
C SER A 48 -35.09 44.93 -35.57
N CYS A 49 -34.33 44.05 -34.91
CA CYS A 49 -33.91 42.75 -35.44
C CYS A 49 -34.25 41.57 -34.53
N HIS A 50 -34.72 41.79 -33.31
CA HIS A 50 -34.92 40.76 -32.27
C HIS A 50 -36.34 40.75 -31.67
N GLU A 51 -37.33 41.14 -32.45
CA GLU A 51 -38.76 41.10 -32.13
C GLU A 51 -39.52 40.14 -33.08
N GLY A 52 -40.61 39.54 -32.60
CA GLY A 52 -41.52 38.78 -33.44
C GLY A 52 -40.99 37.41 -33.92
N LYS A 53 -41.72 36.76 -34.84
CA LYS A 53 -41.41 35.39 -35.26
C LYS A 53 -40.19 35.25 -36.19
N GLU A 54 -39.74 36.35 -36.78
CA GLU A 54 -38.62 36.39 -37.75
C GLU A 54 -37.34 36.98 -37.14
N ALA A 55 -37.29 37.06 -35.80
CA ALA A 55 -36.16 37.60 -35.05
C ALA A 55 -34.82 36.90 -35.38
N ALA A 56 -33.78 37.71 -35.60
CA ALA A 56 -32.47 37.24 -36.03
C ALA A 56 -31.85 36.25 -35.03
N LEU A 57 -31.31 35.15 -35.57
CA LEU A 57 -30.73 34.02 -34.82
C LEU A 57 -31.70 33.39 -33.79
N GLU A 58 -33.02 33.53 -34.02
CA GLU A 58 -34.11 33.13 -33.11
C GLU A 58 -34.04 33.80 -31.72
N VAL A 59 -33.23 34.87 -31.57
CA VAL A 59 -33.04 35.60 -30.31
C VAL A 59 -34.15 36.64 -30.13
N ARG A 60 -34.97 36.45 -29.10
CA ARG A 60 -36.17 37.24 -28.81
C ARG A 60 -35.98 38.18 -27.62
N ILE A 61 -35.70 39.45 -27.90
CA ILE A 61 -35.43 40.50 -26.90
C ILE A 61 -36.72 41.19 -26.44
N ASP A 62 -37.75 41.21 -27.29
CA ASP A 62 -39.13 41.58 -26.93
C ASP A 62 -39.63 40.84 -25.68
N ARG A 63 -39.32 39.54 -25.57
CA ARG A 63 -39.66 38.69 -24.41
C ARG A 63 -39.01 39.10 -23.10
N LEU A 64 -37.90 39.85 -23.11
CA LEU A 64 -37.31 40.42 -21.89
C LEU A 64 -38.12 41.62 -21.37
N LEU A 65 -38.79 42.34 -22.28
CA LEU A 65 -39.44 43.63 -22.04
C LEU A 65 -40.97 43.53 -21.89
N SER A 66 -41.58 42.47 -22.40
CA SER A 66 -42.99 42.14 -22.21
C SER A 66 -43.29 41.50 -20.84
N ASP A 67 -44.56 41.44 -20.47
CA ASP A 67 -45.06 40.64 -19.33
C ASP A 67 -45.01 39.11 -19.56
N GLU A 68 -44.46 38.62 -20.68
CA GLU A 68 -44.30 37.19 -20.94
C GLU A 68 -43.31 36.55 -19.92
N ARG A 69 -43.83 35.62 -19.11
CA ARG A 69 -43.06 34.90 -18.08
C ARG A 69 -42.17 33.82 -18.71
N LEU A 70 -41.01 34.26 -19.24
CA LEU A 70 -39.83 33.41 -19.40
C LEU A 70 -39.49 32.69 -18.09
N ASP A 71 -38.91 31.48 -18.16
CA ASP A 71 -38.30 30.89 -16.96
C ASP A 71 -37.10 31.74 -16.46
N ALA A 72 -36.80 31.61 -15.17
CA ALA A 72 -35.68 32.32 -14.55
C ALA A 72 -34.32 31.97 -15.17
N VAL A 73 -34.10 30.71 -15.56
CA VAL A 73 -32.84 30.25 -16.18
C VAL A 73 -32.76 30.71 -17.64
N GLU A 74 -33.88 30.65 -18.37
CA GLU A 74 -33.97 31.17 -19.74
C GLU A 74 -33.70 32.69 -19.80
N ARG A 75 -34.33 33.45 -18.90
CA ARG A 75 -34.14 34.91 -18.78
C ARG A 75 -32.71 35.25 -18.35
N GLU A 76 -32.13 34.52 -17.39
CA GLU A 76 -30.72 34.69 -16.99
C GLU A 76 -29.77 34.45 -18.17
N HIS A 77 -29.90 33.32 -18.87
CA HIS A 77 -28.98 32.95 -19.94
C HIS A 77 -29.13 33.85 -21.19
N LEU A 78 -30.34 34.31 -21.50
CA LEU A 78 -30.57 35.31 -22.54
C LEU A 78 -29.90 36.64 -22.20
N LEU A 79 -29.98 37.10 -20.94
CA LEU A 79 -29.32 38.32 -20.48
C LEU A 79 -27.78 38.19 -20.45
N GLU A 80 -27.22 37.02 -20.08
CA GLU A 80 -25.79 36.73 -20.22
C GLU A 80 -25.32 36.90 -21.68
N ARG A 81 -26.08 36.35 -22.64
CA ARG A 81 -25.79 36.44 -24.09
C ARG A 81 -25.86 37.88 -24.59
N VAL A 82 -26.87 38.65 -24.19
CA VAL A 82 -27.01 40.08 -24.52
C VAL A 82 -25.85 40.89 -23.97
N LEU A 83 -25.51 40.70 -22.69
CA LEU A 83 -24.38 41.39 -22.05
C LEU A 83 -23.07 41.09 -22.76
N LYS A 84 -22.84 39.83 -23.16
CA LYS A 84 -21.66 39.46 -23.96
C LYS A 84 -21.65 40.12 -25.34
N ALA A 85 -22.75 40.10 -26.08
CA ALA A 85 -22.84 40.70 -27.41
C ALA A 85 -22.59 42.22 -27.40
N ILE A 86 -23.03 42.92 -26.35
CA ILE A 86 -22.80 44.36 -26.16
C ILE A 86 -21.34 44.64 -25.73
N LYS A 87 -20.77 43.84 -24.81
CA LYS A 87 -19.35 43.92 -24.36
C LYS A 87 -18.38 43.67 -25.51
N ASP A 88 -18.60 42.61 -26.28
CA ASP A 88 -17.78 42.20 -27.43
C ASP A 88 -17.98 43.10 -28.68
N LYS A 89 -18.89 44.10 -28.61
CA LYS A 89 -19.30 44.98 -29.74
C LYS A 89 -19.85 44.22 -30.96
N GLN A 90 -20.39 43.02 -30.76
CA GLN A 90 -21.06 42.24 -31.80
C GLN A 90 -22.46 42.79 -32.14
N MET A 91 -23.10 43.47 -31.18
CA MET A 91 -24.40 44.12 -31.36
C MET A 91 -24.36 45.61 -30.95
N PRO A 92 -25.09 46.51 -31.64
CA PRO A 92 -25.75 46.28 -32.94
C PRO A 92 -24.75 45.93 -34.06
N PRO A 93 -25.20 45.34 -35.19
CA PRO A 93 -24.34 45.08 -36.35
C PRO A 93 -23.69 46.35 -36.91
N ALA A 94 -22.56 46.22 -37.61
CA ALA A 94 -21.81 47.37 -38.14
C ALA A 94 -22.64 48.29 -39.06
N GLU A 95 -23.55 47.70 -39.84
CA GLU A 95 -24.48 48.38 -40.75
C GLU A 95 -25.74 48.96 -40.05
N SER A 96 -25.70 49.16 -38.73
CA SER A 96 -26.85 49.58 -37.90
C SER A 96 -26.46 50.62 -36.86
N ASP A 97 -27.41 51.46 -36.47
CA ASP A 97 -27.20 52.61 -35.56
C ASP A 97 -26.48 52.22 -34.27
N GLN A 98 -25.22 52.66 -34.18
CA GLN A 98 -24.33 52.33 -33.07
C GLN A 98 -24.61 53.23 -31.85
N PRO A 99 -24.77 52.67 -30.64
CA PRO A 99 -24.86 53.46 -29.42
C PRO A 99 -23.56 54.20 -29.12
N ALA A 100 -23.66 55.33 -28.44
CA ALA A 100 -22.48 56.08 -28.00
C ALA A 100 -21.63 55.25 -27.02
N SER A 101 -20.31 55.50 -26.96
CA SER A 101 -19.44 54.69 -26.08
C SER A 101 -19.81 54.79 -24.60
N ALA A 102 -20.34 55.92 -24.15
CA ALA A 102 -20.84 56.10 -22.79
C ALA A 102 -22.14 55.29 -22.56
N GLU A 103 -23.13 55.44 -23.46
CA GLU A 103 -24.40 54.70 -23.47
C GLU A 103 -24.19 53.17 -23.47
N ARG A 104 -23.22 52.68 -24.24
CA ARG A 104 -22.81 51.27 -24.24
C ARG A 104 -22.20 50.83 -22.91
N THR A 105 -21.26 51.60 -22.34
CA THR A 105 -20.62 51.30 -21.05
C THR A 105 -21.62 51.34 -19.89
N GLU A 106 -22.54 52.31 -19.89
CA GLU A 106 -23.61 52.40 -18.89
C GLU A 106 -24.56 51.20 -18.98
N THR A 107 -25.03 50.85 -20.18
CA THR A 107 -25.89 49.68 -20.42
C THR A 107 -25.21 48.38 -19.97
N ILE A 108 -23.91 48.24 -20.24
CA ILE A 108 -23.10 47.12 -19.73
C ILE A 108 -23.15 47.09 -18.20
N GLY A 109 -22.90 48.21 -17.52
CA GLY A 109 -22.93 48.30 -16.07
C GLY A 109 -24.31 48.02 -15.46
N GLN A 110 -25.38 48.49 -16.09
CA GLN A 110 -26.77 48.22 -15.66
C GLN A 110 -27.13 46.73 -15.80
N LEU A 111 -26.75 46.07 -16.90
CA LEU A 111 -26.95 44.63 -17.09
C LEU A 111 -26.11 43.77 -16.14
N ASP A 112 -24.85 44.15 -15.90
CA ASP A 112 -23.95 43.48 -14.95
C ASP A 112 -24.56 43.54 -13.53
N ALA A 113 -25.02 44.74 -13.11
CA ALA A 113 -25.68 44.95 -11.83
C ALA A 113 -27.06 44.27 -11.72
N TYR A 114 -27.82 44.18 -12.82
CA TYR A 114 -29.08 43.44 -12.87
C TYR A 114 -28.82 41.95 -12.63
N LEU A 115 -27.93 41.33 -13.41
CA LEU A 115 -27.58 39.91 -13.26
C LEU A 115 -27.03 39.61 -11.86
N LEU A 116 -26.13 40.44 -11.33
CA LEU A 116 -25.62 40.29 -9.96
C LEU A 116 -26.72 40.39 -8.87
N ALA A 117 -27.86 41.02 -9.16
CA ALA A 117 -28.99 41.14 -8.24
C ALA A 117 -30.08 40.07 -8.44
N THR A 118 -30.25 39.52 -9.65
CA THR A 118 -31.33 38.58 -9.99
C THR A 118 -30.88 37.14 -10.19
N SER A 119 -29.62 36.90 -10.54
CA SER A 119 -29.12 35.54 -10.78
C SER A 119 -29.15 34.72 -9.51
N LYS A 120 -29.71 33.51 -9.61
CA LYS A 120 -29.64 32.56 -8.49
C LYS A 120 -28.18 32.12 -8.34
N PRO A 121 -27.64 31.98 -7.10
CA PRO A 121 -26.32 31.40 -6.91
C PRO A 121 -26.31 29.98 -7.50
N ARG A 122 -25.71 29.80 -8.68
CA ARG A 122 -25.51 28.48 -9.29
C ARG A 122 -24.71 27.66 -8.29
N ALA A 123 -25.32 26.61 -7.75
CA ALA A 123 -24.73 25.83 -6.67
C ALA A 123 -23.39 25.26 -7.15
N LEU A 124 -22.29 25.78 -6.62
CA LEU A 124 -20.94 25.47 -7.11
C LEU A 124 -20.67 23.97 -7.01
N MET A 125 -20.18 23.37 -8.10
CA MET A 125 -19.82 21.95 -8.14
C MET A 125 -18.83 21.65 -7.01
N ARG A 126 -19.24 20.82 -6.06
CA ARG A 126 -18.43 20.48 -4.88
C ARG A 126 -17.49 19.34 -5.24
N ARG A 127 -16.18 19.60 -5.31
CA ARG A 127 -15.17 18.55 -5.41
C ARG A 127 -15.26 17.61 -4.20
N LEU A 128 -14.90 16.34 -4.36
CA LEU A 128 -14.59 15.48 -3.21
C LEU A 128 -13.40 16.05 -2.44
N THR A 129 -13.49 16.16 -1.11
CA THR A 129 -12.30 16.33 -0.26
C THR A 129 -11.30 15.20 -0.49
N ALA A 130 -10.05 15.39 -0.08
CA ALA A 130 -9.03 14.34 -0.08
C ALA A 130 -9.52 13.06 0.64
N THR A 131 -10.18 13.22 1.79
CA THR A 131 -10.78 12.11 2.54
C THR A 131 -11.92 11.43 1.79
N GLU A 132 -12.88 12.20 1.23
CA GLU A 132 -13.99 11.65 0.43
C GLU A 132 -13.46 10.89 -0.80
N TYR A 133 -12.44 11.42 -1.48
CA TYR A 133 -11.80 10.77 -2.63
C TYR A 133 -11.16 9.44 -2.22
N GLN A 134 -10.31 9.45 -1.20
CA GLN A 134 -9.62 8.24 -0.71
C GLN A 134 -10.61 7.14 -0.31
N ASN A 135 -11.68 7.51 0.41
CA ASN A 135 -12.73 6.58 0.81
C ASN A 135 -13.55 6.08 -0.40
N THR A 136 -13.75 6.89 -1.44
CA THR A 136 -14.40 6.47 -2.69
C THR A 136 -13.56 5.40 -3.40
N ILE A 137 -12.24 5.61 -3.53
CA ILE A 137 -11.34 4.61 -4.12
C ILE A 137 -11.34 3.31 -3.30
N ARG A 138 -11.26 3.39 -1.96
CA ARG A 138 -11.37 2.23 -1.07
C ARG A 138 -12.66 1.44 -1.28
N HIS A 139 -13.80 2.12 -1.31
CA HIS A 139 -15.12 1.51 -1.47
C HIS A 139 -15.25 0.86 -2.86
N VAL A 140 -14.91 1.57 -3.94
CA VAL A 140 -15.14 1.10 -5.31
C VAL A 140 -14.17 -0.01 -5.70
N LEU A 141 -12.90 0.04 -5.25
CA LEU A 141 -11.86 -0.92 -5.64
C LEU A 141 -11.57 -2.00 -4.59
N GLY A 142 -12.14 -1.93 -3.39
CA GLY A 142 -12.10 -2.99 -2.39
C GLY A 142 -10.74 -3.25 -1.73
N TYR A 143 -9.80 -2.30 -1.81
CA TYR A 143 -8.50 -2.36 -1.12
C TYR A 143 -8.24 -1.12 -0.27
N ASN A 144 -7.31 -1.22 0.68
CA ASN A 144 -6.96 -0.10 1.58
C ASN A 144 -6.06 0.94 0.88
N PHE A 145 -6.60 1.62 -0.13
CA PHE A 145 -5.94 2.74 -0.79
C PHE A 145 -5.58 3.85 0.22
N VAL A 146 -4.43 4.48 0.05
CA VAL A 146 -3.99 5.66 0.81
C VAL A 146 -3.51 6.70 -0.20
N LEU A 147 -3.83 7.97 0.00
CA LEU A 147 -3.33 9.03 -0.87
C LEU A 147 -1.80 9.14 -0.79
N PRO A 148 -1.11 9.47 -1.90
CA PRO A 148 0.34 9.68 -1.89
C PRO A 148 0.79 10.77 -0.90
N GLU A 149 2.02 10.66 -0.41
CA GLU A 149 2.63 11.76 0.35
C GLU A 149 2.69 13.03 -0.51
N GLY A 150 2.44 14.18 0.12
CA GLY A 150 2.38 15.47 -0.56
C GLY A 150 1.07 15.74 -1.32
N PHE A 151 0.08 14.82 -1.33
CA PHE A 151 -1.23 15.11 -1.93
C PHE A 151 -1.85 16.38 -1.30
N PRO A 152 -2.24 17.41 -2.09
CA PRO A 152 -2.64 18.70 -1.54
C PRO A 152 -3.86 18.62 -0.61
N ALA A 153 -3.72 19.19 0.58
CA ALA A 153 -4.80 19.27 1.57
C ALA A 153 -5.90 20.26 1.14
N ASP A 154 -7.16 19.93 1.49
CA ASP A 154 -8.29 20.85 1.34
C ASP A 154 -8.14 22.07 2.28
N SER A 155 -8.58 23.24 1.82
CA SER A 155 -8.60 24.46 2.65
C SER A 155 -9.57 24.30 3.84
N ILE A 156 -9.31 25.04 4.92
CA ILE A 156 -10.14 25.06 6.12
C ILE A 156 -10.73 26.46 6.27
N GLN A 157 -12.05 26.59 6.12
CA GLN A 157 -12.77 27.83 6.39
C GLN A 157 -13.84 27.58 7.46
N SER A 158 -13.88 28.41 8.50
CA SER A 158 -14.86 28.30 9.60
C SER A 158 -14.92 26.90 10.23
N GLN A 159 -13.76 26.24 10.36
CA GLN A 159 -13.57 24.85 10.83
C GLN A 159 -13.99 23.73 9.86
N PHE A 160 -14.61 24.05 8.72
CA PHE A 160 -15.04 23.05 7.71
C PHE A 160 -14.06 22.98 6.53
N ARG A 161 -13.87 21.77 5.98
CA ARG A 161 -13.01 21.48 4.80
C ARG A 161 -13.79 21.32 3.49
N ASN A 162 -15.09 21.62 3.49
CA ASN A 162 -16.02 21.05 2.51
C ASN A 162 -17.00 22.06 1.88
N THR A 163 -16.64 23.35 1.99
CA THR A 163 -17.36 24.52 1.46
C THR A 163 -17.04 24.70 -0.04
N SER A 164 -18.05 24.57 -0.90
CA SER A 164 -17.85 24.56 -2.36
C SER A 164 -17.29 25.87 -2.96
N ALA A 165 -17.33 26.98 -2.22
CA ALA A 165 -16.74 28.26 -2.64
C ALA A 165 -15.20 28.22 -2.74
N GLU A 166 -14.53 27.45 -1.88
CA GLU A 166 -13.05 27.35 -1.86
C GLU A 166 -12.51 26.12 -2.59
N MET A 167 -13.36 25.12 -2.90
CA MET A 167 -12.97 23.85 -3.52
C MET A 167 -12.67 23.96 -5.03
N ARG A 168 -11.99 25.04 -5.43
CA ARG A 168 -11.51 25.30 -6.79
C ARG A 168 -10.38 24.32 -7.14
N MET A 169 -10.34 23.84 -8.38
CA MET A 169 -9.20 23.08 -8.87
C MET A 169 -7.99 24.01 -9.06
N SER A 170 -6.85 23.66 -8.47
CA SER A 170 -5.56 24.29 -8.73
C SER A 170 -4.69 23.39 -9.62
N ALA A 171 -3.68 23.95 -10.29
CA ALA A 171 -2.79 23.14 -11.13
C ALA A 171 -2.05 22.03 -10.34
N PRO A 172 -1.45 22.29 -9.15
CA PRO A 172 -0.80 21.23 -8.36
C PRO A 172 -1.78 20.13 -7.88
N LEU A 173 -3.05 20.47 -7.65
CA LEU A 173 -4.07 19.49 -7.29
C LEU A 173 -4.49 18.64 -8.50
N MET A 174 -4.58 19.23 -9.70
CA MET A 174 -4.85 18.49 -10.93
C MET A 174 -3.70 17.54 -11.29
N GLU A 175 -2.46 17.98 -11.09
CA GLU A 175 -1.24 17.18 -11.22
C GLU A 175 -1.22 16.02 -10.20
N ALA A 176 -1.48 16.30 -8.92
CA ALA A 176 -1.61 15.26 -7.89
C ALA A 176 -2.72 14.25 -8.22
N TYR A 177 -3.85 14.67 -8.77
CA TYR A 177 -4.89 13.76 -9.27
C TYR A 177 -4.44 12.93 -10.47
N TYR A 178 -3.68 13.49 -11.41
CA TYR A 178 -3.14 12.75 -12.57
C TYR A 178 -2.17 11.65 -12.12
N HIS A 179 -1.26 11.95 -11.19
CA HIS A 179 -0.36 10.94 -10.60
C HIS A 179 -1.15 9.89 -9.82
N THR A 180 -2.03 10.30 -8.91
CA THR A 180 -2.87 9.39 -8.11
C THR A 180 -3.72 8.46 -8.99
N ALA A 181 -4.37 8.99 -10.04
CA ALA A 181 -5.14 8.19 -10.98
C ALA A 181 -4.26 7.18 -11.75
N THR A 182 -3.01 7.54 -12.03
CA THR A 182 -2.03 6.67 -12.70
C THR A 182 -1.63 5.51 -11.79
N GLU A 183 -1.26 5.78 -10.53
CA GLU A 183 -0.94 4.73 -9.54
C GLU A 183 -2.12 3.78 -9.28
N ILE A 184 -3.34 4.32 -9.19
CA ILE A 184 -4.56 3.51 -9.05
C ILE A 184 -4.74 2.61 -10.29
N ALA A 185 -4.46 3.10 -11.49
CA ALA A 185 -4.53 2.31 -12.71
C ALA A 185 -3.40 1.29 -12.82
N ASP A 186 -2.18 1.57 -12.35
CA ASP A 186 -1.10 0.58 -12.23
C ASP A 186 -1.45 -0.53 -11.23
N HIS A 187 -2.22 -0.21 -10.18
CA HIS A 187 -2.72 -1.21 -9.23
C HIS A 187 -3.82 -2.11 -9.84
N VAL A 188 -4.77 -1.53 -10.59
CA VAL A 188 -5.92 -2.25 -11.17
C VAL A 188 -5.54 -3.00 -12.46
N PHE A 189 -4.80 -2.34 -13.34
CA PHE A 189 -4.39 -2.83 -14.66
C PHE A 189 -2.86 -2.74 -14.78
N SER A 190 -2.17 -3.52 -13.94
CA SER A 190 -0.70 -3.52 -13.88
C SER A 190 -0.07 -3.88 -15.23
N PRO A 191 0.79 -3.02 -15.82
CA PRO A 191 1.45 -3.34 -17.09
C PRO A 191 2.36 -4.57 -16.95
N PRO A 192 2.59 -5.34 -18.03
CA PRO A 192 3.46 -6.50 -17.99
C PRO A 192 4.89 -6.10 -17.57
N PRO A 193 5.53 -6.82 -16.62
CA PRO A 193 6.84 -6.42 -16.10
C PRO A 193 7.91 -6.50 -17.20
N PRO A 194 8.79 -5.49 -17.32
CA PRO A 194 9.75 -5.41 -18.41
C PRO A 194 10.73 -6.59 -18.40
N PRO A 195 11.15 -7.07 -19.59
CA PRO A 195 11.99 -8.26 -19.74
C PRO A 195 13.30 -8.10 -18.97
N VAL A 196 13.62 -9.11 -18.17
CA VAL A 196 14.80 -9.10 -17.29
C VAL A 196 16.03 -9.53 -18.07
N LYS A 197 17.13 -8.78 -17.93
CA LYS A 197 18.48 -9.28 -18.24
C LYS A 197 19.05 -9.89 -16.94
N PRO A 198 19.35 -11.20 -16.89
CA PRO A 198 19.87 -11.82 -15.67
C PRO A 198 21.18 -11.16 -15.22
N LYS A 199 21.30 -10.90 -13.92
CA LYS A 199 22.55 -10.46 -13.29
C LYS A 199 23.10 -11.60 -12.44
N THR A 200 24.40 -11.86 -12.54
CA THR A 200 25.13 -12.71 -11.60
C THR A 200 25.73 -11.85 -10.49
N THR A 201 25.50 -12.25 -9.25
CA THR A 201 26.16 -11.74 -8.04
C THR A 201 26.94 -12.91 -7.44
N SER A 202 28.26 -12.78 -7.29
CA SER A 202 29.07 -13.66 -6.43
C SER A 202 29.16 -13.00 -5.05
N VAL A 203 29.07 -13.83 -4.02
CA VAL A 203 29.05 -13.46 -2.59
C VAL A 203 30.11 -14.32 -1.91
N LYS A 204 31.14 -13.70 -1.36
CA LYS A 204 32.20 -14.39 -0.60
C LYS A 204 31.79 -14.59 0.85
N PRO A 205 32.51 -15.43 1.61
CA PRO A 205 32.35 -15.57 3.05
C PRO A 205 32.39 -14.26 3.84
N ASP A 206 33.14 -13.24 3.39
CA ASP A 206 33.18 -11.90 4.00
C ASP A 206 32.00 -10.99 3.58
N ASP A 207 31.29 -11.31 2.49
CA ASP A 207 30.08 -10.60 2.01
C ASP A 207 28.79 -11.20 2.62
N LEU A 208 28.92 -12.21 3.49
CA LEU A 208 27.82 -12.90 4.17
C LEU A 208 27.60 -12.31 5.57
N VAL A 209 26.33 -12.18 5.97
CA VAL A 209 25.93 -11.66 7.28
C VAL A 209 26.28 -12.68 8.37
N ILE A 210 27.12 -12.23 9.30
CA ILE A 210 27.63 -13.02 10.43
C ILE A 210 27.20 -12.35 11.73
N SER A 211 26.58 -13.14 12.59
CA SER A 211 26.46 -12.85 14.02
C SER A 211 27.48 -13.71 14.77
N TYR A 212 27.98 -13.23 15.90
CA TYR A 212 28.86 -13.96 16.83
C TYR A 212 28.36 -15.34 17.27
N SER A 213 27.12 -15.70 16.94
CA SER A 213 26.55 -17.03 17.18
C SER A 213 26.06 -17.76 15.93
N SER A 214 25.92 -17.10 14.77
CA SER A 214 25.51 -17.80 13.53
C SER A 214 26.69 -18.39 12.76
N GLY A 215 27.86 -17.74 12.76
CA GLY A 215 29.02 -18.21 12.01
C GLY A 215 30.35 -17.56 12.40
N LEU A 216 31.43 -18.07 11.82
CA LEU A 216 32.78 -17.50 11.91
C LEU A 216 33.54 -17.77 10.60
N VAL A 217 34.22 -16.77 10.04
CA VAL A 217 35.15 -16.94 8.93
C VAL A 217 36.51 -17.35 9.47
N LEU A 218 37.02 -18.48 9.01
CA LEU A 218 38.38 -18.97 9.27
C LEU A 218 39.02 -19.31 7.92
N ASP A 219 40.23 -18.82 7.67
CA ASP A 219 41.00 -19.03 6.44
C ASP A 219 40.24 -18.69 5.14
N GLY A 220 39.35 -17.69 5.20
CA GLY A 220 38.50 -17.28 4.08
C GLY A 220 37.28 -18.18 3.84
N VAL A 221 36.92 -19.05 4.78
CA VAL A 221 35.76 -19.97 4.71
C VAL A 221 34.83 -19.73 5.90
N LEU A 222 33.54 -19.49 5.65
CA LEU A 222 32.54 -19.32 6.70
C LEU A 222 32.08 -20.67 7.25
N ARG A 223 32.14 -20.86 8.56
CA ARG A 223 31.65 -22.07 9.25
C ARG A 223 30.34 -21.77 9.98
N LEU A 224 29.34 -22.65 9.84
CA LEU A 224 28.07 -22.64 10.56
C LEU A 224 27.99 -23.90 11.45
N ALA A 225 27.64 -23.77 12.74
CA ALA A 225 27.79 -24.88 13.69
C ALA A 225 26.57 -25.15 14.61
N ALA A 226 25.50 -24.37 14.50
CA ALA A 226 24.30 -24.51 15.34
C ALA A 226 23.01 -24.55 14.51
N ARG A 227 21.99 -25.24 15.03
CA ARG A 227 20.62 -25.27 14.51
C ARG A 227 19.68 -24.66 15.53
N THR A 228 19.29 -23.40 15.33
CA THR A 228 18.27 -22.74 16.15
C THR A 228 17.15 -22.26 15.25
N ASP A 229 15.95 -22.07 15.81
CA ASP A 229 14.91 -21.38 15.05
C ASP A 229 15.34 -19.94 14.74
N THR A 230 15.93 -19.21 15.70
CA THR A 230 16.34 -17.81 15.53
C THR A 230 17.36 -17.62 14.42
N MET A 231 16.96 -16.95 13.33
CA MET A 231 17.74 -16.81 12.09
C MET A 231 19.15 -16.24 12.31
N TRP A 232 19.30 -15.15 13.07
CA TRP A 232 20.61 -14.56 13.41
C TRP A 232 21.51 -15.41 14.34
N ARG A 233 21.09 -16.61 14.76
CA ARG A 233 21.86 -17.51 15.63
C ARG A 233 22.30 -18.83 14.98
N SER A 234 21.95 -19.05 13.72
CA SER A 234 22.20 -20.35 13.05
C SER A 234 22.17 -20.33 11.52
N SER A 235 22.07 -19.15 10.92
CA SER A 235 22.01 -18.99 9.47
C SER A 235 22.73 -17.74 9.00
N THR A 236 22.97 -17.68 7.69
CA THR A 236 23.67 -16.59 7.02
C THR A 236 23.04 -16.30 5.66
N TRP A 237 23.19 -15.07 5.18
CA TRP A 237 22.65 -14.56 3.92
C TRP A 237 23.55 -13.45 3.40
N PRO A 238 23.51 -13.06 2.11
CA PRO A 238 24.34 -11.95 1.62
C PRO A 238 23.99 -10.63 2.30
N GLU A 239 24.99 -9.83 2.67
CA GLU A 239 24.77 -8.46 3.15
C GLU A 239 24.17 -7.58 2.03
N ARG A 240 24.57 -7.83 0.77
CA ARG A 240 24.30 -6.96 -0.39
C ARG A 240 23.53 -7.66 -1.51
N PHE A 241 22.54 -8.47 -1.15
CA PHE A 241 21.58 -9.03 -2.11
C PHE A 241 20.14 -8.97 -1.60
N GLU A 242 19.26 -8.43 -2.45
CA GLU A 242 17.81 -8.55 -2.35
C GLU A 242 17.23 -8.73 -3.76
N ALA A 243 16.12 -9.48 -3.85
CA ALA A 243 15.40 -9.64 -5.11
C ALA A 243 14.57 -8.37 -5.42
N GLN A 244 15.08 -7.56 -6.35
CA GLN A 244 14.49 -6.30 -6.86
C GLN A 244 13.13 -6.47 -7.60
N ARG A 245 12.62 -7.70 -7.70
CA ARG A 245 11.31 -8.10 -8.26
C ARG A 245 11.12 -9.59 -8.08
N ALA A 246 9.88 -10.05 -8.12
CA ALA A 246 9.58 -11.47 -8.16
C ALA A 246 10.10 -12.16 -9.43
N GLY A 247 10.86 -13.25 -9.27
CA GLY A 247 11.34 -14.05 -10.39
C GLY A 247 12.08 -15.33 -9.99
N THR A 248 12.40 -16.14 -11.00
CA THR A 248 13.14 -17.40 -10.84
C THR A 248 14.64 -17.16 -10.91
N PHE A 249 15.39 -17.58 -9.89
CA PHE A 249 16.85 -17.42 -9.78
C PHE A 249 17.55 -18.79 -9.82
N ASN A 250 18.79 -18.80 -10.30
CA ASN A 250 19.71 -19.93 -10.18
C ASN A 250 20.71 -19.65 -9.06
N PHE A 251 20.91 -20.62 -8.18
CA PHE A 251 21.85 -20.55 -7.07
C PHE A 251 22.93 -21.60 -7.27
N GLU A 252 24.19 -21.21 -7.06
CA GLU A 252 25.34 -22.12 -6.94
C GLU A 252 26.00 -21.88 -5.58
N ILE A 253 26.03 -22.89 -4.72
CA ILE A 253 26.60 -22.79 -3.37
C ILE A 253 27.78 -23.77 -3.29
N THR A 254 28.99 -23.27 -3.08
CA THR A 254 30.15 -24.11 -2.86
C THR A 254 30.31 -24.33 -1.35
N ALA A 255 30.13 -25.56 -0.90
CA ALA A 255 30.13 -25.94 0.51
C ALA A 255 30.95 -27.23 0.77
N SER A 256 31.38 -27.45 2.01
CA SER A 256 31.97 -28.73 2.44
C SER A 256 31.65 -29.06 3.91
N ALA A 257 31.83 -30.31 4.29
CA ALA A 257 31.60 -30.80 5.65
C ALA A 257 32.89 -30.71 6.47
N PHE A 258 32.99 -29.75 7.39
CA PHE A 258 34.11 -29.65 8.32
C PHE A 258 33.83 -30.48 9.58
N ALA A 259 34.16 -31.77 9.50
CA ALA A 259 34.07 -32.71 10.61
C ALA A 259 35.33 -33.61 10.66
N PRO A 260 36.51 -33.07 11.06
CA PRO A 260 37.74 -33.85 11.15
C PRO A 260 37.70 -34.91 12.27
N GLY A 261 36.80 -34.73 13.25
CA GLY A 261 36.70 -35.54 14.47
C GLY A 261 37.53 -34.94 15.60
N SER A 262 36.89 -34.66 16.73
CA SER A 262 37.54 -34.15 17.94
C SER A 262 37.41 -35.15 19.09
N ALA A 263 38.17 -35.00 20.16
CA ALA A 263 38.03 -35.86 21.34
C ALA A 263 36.59 -35.81 21.90
N ALA A 264 35.98 -34.62 21.93
CA ALA A 264 34.62 -34.42 22.40
C ALA A 264 33.55 -34.97 21.44
N ILE A 265 33.76 -34.84 20.13
CA ILE A 265 32.85 -35.31 19.07
C ILE A 265 33.66 -36.08 18.02
N PRO A 266 33.93 -37.39 18.23
CA PRO A 266 34.82 -38.17 17.37
C PRO A 266 34.32 -38.35 15.93
N LYS A 267 33.02 -38.16 15.68
CA LYS A 267 32.38 -38.35 14.38
C LYS A 267 31.09 -37.53 14.27
N PHE A 268 30.76 -37.10 13.05
CA PHE A 268 29.42 -36.67 12.67
C PHE A 268 28.74 -37.76 11.83
N ASP A 269 27.50 -38.12 12.15
CA ASP A 269 26.79 -39.22 11.49
C ASP A 269 25.88 -38.73 10.34
N GLY A 270 26.20 -39.19 9.12
CA GLY A 270 25.47 -38.85 7.90
C GLY A 270 25.92 -37.53 7.26
N PRO A 271 25.22 -37.07 6.21
CA PRO A 271 25.53 -35.82 5.53
C PRO A 271 25.12 -34.60 6.36
N MET A 272 25.84 -33.50 6.20
CA MET A 272 25.43 -32.20 6.71
C MET A 272 24.31 -31.63 5.82
N LYS A 273 23.14 -31.39 6.41
CA LYS A 273 21.95 -30.89 5.72
C LYS A 273 22.02 -29.37 5.57
N MET A 274 22.45 -28.92 4.41
CA MET A 274 22.45 -27.51 4.02
C MET A 274 21.09 -27.17 3.40
N GLN A 275 20.30 -26.34 4.08
CA GLN A 275 19.05 -25.81 3.54
C GLN A 275 19.25 -24.40 2.97
N LEU A 276 18.70 -24.16 1.80
CA LEU A 276 18.53 -22.82 1.23
C LEU A 276 17.06 -22.39 1.41
N ARG A 277 16.83 -21.20 1.95
CA ARG A 277 15.49 -20.65 2.24
C ARG A 277 15.35 -19.23 1.71
N ALA A 278 14.14 -18.77 1.43
CA ALA A 278 13.84 -17.37 1.13
C ALA A 278 13.27 -16.66 2.37
N ARG A 279 13.89 -15.53 2.73
CA ARG A 279 13.46 -14.64 3.82
C ARG A 279 13.10 -13.27 3.29
N SER A 280 11.96 -12.75 3.70
CA SER A 280 11.59 -11.34 3.49
C SER A 280 12.48 -10.41 4.33
N LEU A 281 13.01 -9.35 3.72
CA LEU A 281 13.73 -8.28 4.42
C LEU A 281 12.79 -7.36 5.20
N ASN A 282 11.49 -7.37 4.88
CA ASN A 282 10.45 -6.72 5.70
C ASN A 282 10.09 -7.53 6.97
N SER A 283 10.65 -8.74 7.15
CA SER A 283 10.50 -9.55 8.35
C SER A 283 11.64 -9.27 9.36
N PRO A 284 11.38 -9.21 10.68
CA PRO A 284 12.41 -9.01 11.69
C PRO A 284 13.51 -10.10 11.67
N ASP A 285 14.76 -9.74 11.99
CA ASP A 285 15.87 -10.72 12.08
C ASP A 285 15.63 -11.84 13.11
N GLY A 286 14.79 -11.58 14.11
CA GLY A 286 14.39 -12.55 15.13
C GLY A 286 13.43 -13.64 14.64
N ASP A 287 12.92 -13.55 13.40
CA ASP A 287 12.05 -14.57 12.82
C ASP A 287 12.73 -15.93 12.73
N ALA A 288 11.91 -16.99 12.71
CA ALA A 288 12.40 -18.35 12.68
C ALA A 288 12.87 -18.74 11.27
N ALA A 289 14.13 -19.14 11.12
CA ALA A 289 14.72 -19.72 9.91
C ALA A 289 13.89 -20.92 9.42
N THR A 290 13.41 -21.76 10.34
CA THR A 290 12.56 -22.93 10.04
C THR A 290 11.18 -22.58 9.49
N LYS A 291 10.68 -21.36 9.71
CA LYS A 291 9.45 -20.82 9.11
C LYS A 291 9.67 -20.13 7.75
N GLN A 292 10.91 -19.76 7.42
CA GLN A 292 11.24 -19.17 6.11
C GLN A 292 11.03 -20.20 4.99
N ARG A 293 10.62 -19.76 3.81
CA ARG A 293 10.20 -20.64 2.71
C ARG A 293 11.38 -21.48 2.20
N LEU A 294 11.31 -22.81 2.32
CA LEU A 294 12.34 -23.71 1.83
C LEU A 294 12.44 -23.65 0.30
N LEU A 295 13.66 -23.50 -0.23
CA LEU A 295 13.97 -23.48 -1.66
C LEU A 295 14.65 -24.78 -2.09
N ALA A 296 15.61 -25.28 -1.30
CA ALA A 296 16.32 -26.53 -1.51
C ALA A 296 16.89 -27.08 -0.19
N GLU A 297 17.16 -28.39 -0.17
CA GLU A 297 18.02 -29.04 0.83
C GLU A 297 19.09 -29.84 0.08
N PHE A 298 20.31 -29.84 0.61
CA PHE A 298 21.47 -30.51 0.04
C PHE A 298 22.23 -31.32 1.09
N ASP A 299 22.78 -32.45 0.65
CA ASP A 299 23.53 -33.39 1.48
C ASP A 299 25.03 -33.18 1.27
N VAL A 300 25.64 -32.38 2.15
CA VAL A 300 27.08 -32.07 2.10
C VAL A 300 27.85 -33.18 2.79
N THR A 301 28.68 -33.91 2.03
CA THR A 301 29.16 -35.25 2.43
C THR A 301 30.65 -35.35 2.73
N GLY A 302 31.48 -34.48 2.16
CA GLY A 302 32.94 -34.57 2.25
C GLY A 302 33.62 -33.25 2.62
N PRO A 303 34.90 -33.30 3.07
CA PRO A 303 35.66 -32.11 3.45
C PRO A 303 36.13 -31.29 2.25
N ALA A 304 36.23 -31.90 1.06
CA ALA A 304 36.52 -31.20 -0.19
C ALA A 304 35.32 -30.32 -0.62
N PRO A 305 35.55 -29.09 -1.13
CA PRO A 305 34.48 -28.24 -1.64
C PRO A 305 33.65 -28.88 -2.77
N GLN A 306 32.33 -28.82 -2.62
CA GLN A 306 31.33 -29.34 -3.56
C GLN A 306 30.37 -28.18 -3.94
N THR A 307 30.09 -27.99 -5.24
CA THR A 307 29.16 -26.93 -5.70
C THR A 307 27.76 -27.49 -5.93
N PHE A 308 26.86 -27.18 -5.00
CA PHE A 308 25.44 -27.49 -5.03
C PHE A 308 24.67 -26.47 -5.87
N ARG A 309 23.61 -26.91 -6.55
CA ARG A 309 22.84 -26.05 -7.48
C ARG A 309 21.35 -26.26 -7.35
N CYS A 310 20.59 -25.17 -7.38
CA CYS A 310 19.14 -25.22 -7.53
C CYS A 310 18.62 -24.01 -8.32
N THR A 311 17.48 -24.19 -8.99
CA THR A 311 16.68 -23.12 -9.57
C THR A 311 15.45 -22.93 -8.67
N ALA A 312 15.25 -21.72 -8.14
CA ALA A 312 14.17 -21.43 -7.21
C ALA A 312 13.67 -19.98 -7.33
N ASP A 313 12.39 -19.78 -7.01
CA ASP A 313 11.75 -18.47 -7.06
C ASP A 313 12.07 -17.64 -5.81
N LEU A 314 12.37 -16.35 -5.99
CA LEU A 314 12.33 -15.31 -4.96
C LEU A 314 11.25 -14.29 -5.32
N TYR A 315 10.63 -13.71 -4.30
CA TYR A 315 9.71 -12.59 -4.42
C TYR A 315 10.43 -11.26 -4.14
N GLU A 316 9.74 -10.15 -4.41
CA GLU A 316 10.30 -8.82 -4.17
C GLU A 316 10.66 -8.62 -2.69
N ASN A 317 11.84 -8.03 -2.44
CA ASN A 317 12.42 -7.84 -1.10
C ASN A 317 12.72 -9.15 -0.34
N GLU A 318 12.87 -10.29 -1.02
CA GLU A 318 13.43 -11.52 -0.42
C GLU A 318 14.94 -11.66 -0.66
N THR A 319 15.62 -12.31 0.29
CA THR A 319 17.05 -12.70 0.21
C THR A 319 17.22 -14.20 0.51
N PRO A 320 18.21 -14.90 -0.10
CA PRO A 320 18.48 -16.30 0.19
C PRO A 320 19.26 -16.49 1.51
N VAL A 321 18.77 -17.39 2.36
CA VAL A 321 19.33 -17.76 3.66
C VAL A 321 19.85 -19.21 3.63
N ILE A 322 21.10 -19.41 4.02
CA ILE A 322 21.75 -20.71 4.20
C ILE A 322 21.66 -21.13 5.67
N TYR A 323 21.15 -22.34 5.93
CA TYR A 323 20.89 -22.88 7.28
C TYR A 323 21.38 -24.33 7.42
N PHE A 324 22.08 -24.65 8.52
CA PHE A 324 22.60 -25.99 8.80
C PHE A 324 21.60 -26.81 9.64
N ALA A 325 20.73 -27.57 8.99
CA ALA A 325 19.50 -28.09 9.59
C ALA A 325 19.70 -29.25 10.59
N ASN A 326 20.78 -30.03 10.48
CA ASN A 326 21.11 -31.14 11.38
C ASN A 326 22.42 -30.91 12.18
N ALA A 327 22.80 -29.65 12.44
CA ALA A 327 23.89 -29.32 13.36
C ALA A 327 23.73 -30.01 14.73
N VAL A 328 24.84 -30.40 15.36
CA VAL A 328 24.80 -31.14 16.65
C VAL A 328 24.20 -30.31 17.79
N LEU A 329 24.42 -28.99 17.79
CA LEU A 329 23.99 -28.08 18.84
C LEU A 329 22.73 -27.31 18.44
N SER A 330 21.68 -27.42 19.27
CA SER A 330 20.55 -26.49 19.27
C SER A 330 20.66 -25.49 20.43
N GLY A 331 21.26 -24.34 20.14
CA GLY A 331 21.56 -23.26 21.10
C GLY A 331 20.38 -22.37 21.50
N ASP A 332 19.14 -22.87 21.45
CA ASP A 332 17.95 -22.11 21.84
C ASP A 332 17.54 -22.35 23.32
N SER A 333 16.60 -21.55 23.82
CA SER A 333 16.14 -21.61 25.21
C SER A 333 15.13 -22.73 25.51
N GLY A 334 14.57 -23.37 24.48
CA GLY A 334 13.60 -24.47 24.59
C GLY A 334 14.26 -25.85 24.59
N GLN A 335 15.32 -26.05 23.81
CA GLN A 335 15.98 -27.35 23.61
C GLN A 335 17.00 -27.72 24.70
N LYS A 336 16.75 -27.31 25.95
CA LYS A 336 17.63 -27.56 27.11
C LYS A 336 18.03 -29.02 27.27
N LYS A 337 17.15 -29.97 26.94
CA LYS A 337 17.47 -31.40 26.93
C LYS A 337 18.52 -31.74 25.87
N SER A 338 18.33 -31.31 24.61
CA SER A 338 19.29 -31.60 23.54
C SER A 338 20.67 -31.01 23.82
N PHE A 339 20.74 -29.82 24.46
CA PHE A 339 22.00 -29.24 24.90
C PHE A 339 22.61 -30.01 26.08
N ALA A 340 21.80 -30.48 27.04
CA ALA A 340 22.28 -31.36 28.12
C ALA A 340 22.84 -32.69 27.59
N ASP A 341 22.12 -33.34 26.67
CA ASP A 341 22.50 -34.63 26.09
C ASP A 341 23.81 -34.50 25.29
N LEU A 342 23.99 -33.40 24.54
CA LEU A 342 25.25 -33.07 23.85
C LEU A 342 26.41 -32.86 24.84
N LEU A 343 26.23 -32.02 25.86
CA LEU A 343 27.28 -31.75 26.86
C LEU A 343 27.70 -33.02 27.60
N ASN A 344 26.75 -33.86 28.02
CA ASN A 344 27.02 -35.14 28.66
C ASN A 344 27.79 -36.12 27.75
N SER A 345 27.57 -36.06 26.42
CA SER A 345 28.36 -36.82 25.45
C SER A 345 29.79 -36.27 25.35
N MET A 346 29.93 -34.96 25.10
CA MET A 346 31.23 -34.29 24.97
C MET A 346 32.12 -34.49 26.21
N PHE A 347 31.57 -34.35 27.41
CA PHE A 347 32.29 -34.54 28.68
C PHE A 347 32.65 -35.99 29.01
N ARG A 348 31.95 -36.96 28.41
CA ARG A 348 32.29 -38.39 28.52
C ARG A 348 33.42 -38.77 27.56
N ASN A 349 33.40 -38.20 26.36
CA ASN A 349 34.39 -38.50 25.31
C ASN A 349 35.72 -37.75 25.56
N ASP A 350 35.64 -36.52 26.09
CA ASP A 350 36.79 -35.67 26.43
C ASP A 350 36.77 -35.26 27.93
N PRO A 351 37.44 -36.04 28.80
CA PRO A 351 37.61 -35.69 30.21
C PRO A 351 38.40 -34.40 30.44
N ARG A 352 39.31 -34.01 29.53
CA ARG A 352 40.09 -32.77 29.67
C ARG A 352 39.22 -31.55 29.38
N LEU A 353 38.28 -31.65 28.44
CA LEU A 353 37.27 -30.62 28.18
C LEU A 353 36.35 -30.44 29.39
N LEU A 354 35.89 -31.55 29.99
CA LEU A 354 35.13 -31.50 31.25
C LEU A 354 35.91 -30.78 32.36
N ALA A 355 37.18 -31.14 32.56
CA ALA A 355 38.07 -30.47 33.51
C ALA A 355 38.21 -28.97 33.21
N GLY A 356 38.45 -28.59 31.95
CA GLY A 356 38.50 -27.17 31.52
C GLY A 356 37.21 -26.41 31.83
N TRP A 357 36.04 -27.03 31.67
CA TRP A 357 34.75 -26.43 32.02
C TRP A 357 34.43 -26.41 33.52
N LEU A 358 35.04 -27.29 34.32
CA LEU A 358 34.92 -27.29 35.79
C LEU A 358 35.84 -26.26 36.45
N SER A 359 37.04 -26.06 35.89
CA SER A 359 38.09 -25.18 36.44
C SER A 359 37.99 -23.72 35.99
N VAL A 360 37.19 -23.38 34.98
CA VAL A 360 37.07 -22.02 34.45
C VAL A 360 36.16 -21.12 35.30
N GLU A 361 36.50 -19.83 35.41
CA GLU A 361 35.67 -18.83 36.07
C GLU A 361 34.33 -18.65 35.32
N HIS A 362 33.22 -18.98 35.97
CA HIS A 362 31.88 -18.83 35.43
C HIS A 362 31.34 -17.41 35.64
N GLY A 363 31.20 -16.65 34.55
CA GLY A 363 30.61 -15.31 34.58
C GLY A 363 30.24 -14.82 33.17
N SER A 364 29.83 -13.55 33.07
CA SER A 364 29.48 -12.90 31.79
C SER A 364 30.63 -12.86 30.77
N GLY A 365 31.89 -12.91 31.25
CA GLY A 365 33.09 -13.00 30.41
C GLY A 365 33.39 -14.39 29.81
N LEU A 366 32.59 -15.42 30.13
CA LEU A 366 32.74 -16.78 29.62
C LEU A 366 31.83 -17.02 28.39
N ARG A 367 31.96 -16.16 27.37
CA ARG A 367 31.06 -16.10 26.21
C ARG A 367 31.82 -16.11 24.88
N GLY A 368 31.33 -16.89 23.90
CA GLY A 368 31.87 -16.94 22.54
C GLY A 368 33.36 -17.33 22.50
N GLY A 369 34.12 -16.77 21.55
CA GLY A 369 35.55 -17.06 21.39
C GLY A 369 36.37 -16.82 22.66
N VAL A 370 36.17 -15.68 23.34
CA VAL A 370 36.86 -15.37 24.61
C VAL A 370 36.48 -16.35 25.73
N GLY A 371 35.27 -16.89 25.70
CA GLY A 371 34.88 -18.00 26.57
C GLY A 371 35.59 -19.30 26.22
N TRP A 372 35.73 -19.58 24.92
CA TRP A 372 36.33 -20.80 24.41
C TRP A 372 37.84 -20.82 24.68
N ASP A 373 38.55 -19.72 24.42
CA ASP A 373 39.97 -19.54 24.72
C ASP A 373 40.32 -19.89 26.17
N ARG A 374 39.46 -19.52 27.12
CA ARG A 374 39.65 -19.82 28.56
C ARG A 374 39.53 -21.31 28.85
N VAL A 375 38.51 -21.97 28.29
CA VAL A 375 38.30 -23.43 28.45
C VAL A 375 39.42 -24.21 27.75
N ARG A 376 39.70 -23.86 26.49
CA ARG A 376 40.76 -24.43 25.64
C ARG A 376 42.13 -24.33 26.31
N LYS A 377 42.51 -23.16 26.83
CA LYS A 377 43.79 -22.96 27.53
C LYS A 377 43.96 -23.89 28.75
N ILE A 378 42.88 -24.20 29.47
CA ILE A 378 42.94 -25.15 30.59
C ILE A 378 42.99 -26.59 30.06
N ARG A 379 42.08 -26.97 29.15
CA ARG A 379 42.00 -28.29 28.50
C ARG A 379 43.34 -28.71 27.87
N ASP A 380 44.04 -27.77 27.24
CA ASP A 380 45.23 -28.04 26.42
C ASP A 380 46.55 -27.74 27.16
N SER A 381 46.50 -27.45 28.47
CA SER A 381 47.71 -27.30 29.28
C SER A 381 48.31 -28.65 29.70
N ASP A 382 49.60 -28.86 29.45
CA ASP A 382 50.35 -30.01 29.96
C ASP A 382 50.34 -30.11 31.50
N GLU A 383 50.06 -28.99 32.18
CA GLU A 383 49.98 -28.88 33.65
C GLU A 383 48.64 -29.40 34.24
N LEU A 384 47.69 -29.81 33.39
CA LEU A 384 46.34 -30.22 33.82
C LEU A 384 46.30 -31.61 34.49
N ASP A 385 46.41 -31.62 35.82
CA ASP A 385 46.13 -32.82 36.64
C ASP A 385 44.63 -33.05 36.86
N LEU A 386 44.08 -34.03 36.15
CA LEU A 386 42.68 -34.46 36.28
C LEU A 386 42.34 -35.04 37.67
N SER A 387 43.32 -35.56 38.42
CA SER A 387 43.07 -36.14 39.74
C SER A 387 42.78 -35.09 40.83
N SER A 388 43.14 -33.84 40.58
CA SER A 388 42.87 -32.69 41.46
C SER A 388 41.44 -32.12 41.34
N ILE A 389 40.63 -32.60 40.40
CA ILE A 389 39.34 -32.00 40.01
C ILE A 389 38.17 -32.90 40.39
N ASP A 390 37.12 -32.34 41.02
CA ASP A 390 35.86 -33.06 41.27
C ASP A 390 35.09 -33.29 39.96
N MET A 391 35.38 -34.42 39.32
CA MET A 391 34.70 -34.89 38.11
C MET A 391 33.54 -35.86 38.42
N SER A 392 33.01 -35.86 39.65
CA SER A 392 31.90 -36.74 40.05
C SER A 392 30.62 -36.47 39.27
N GLU A 393 29.72 -37.46 39.17
CA GLU A 393 28.40 -37.30 38.52
C GLU A 393 27.62 -36.09 39.08
N LYS A 394 27.80 -35.80 40.38
CA LYS A 394 27.21 -34.64 41.06
C LYS A 394 27.76 -33.32 40.52
N ALA A 395 29.08 -33.21 40.33
CA ALA A 395 29.72 -32.04 39.76
C ALA A 395 29.35 -31.85 38.28
N VAL A 396 29.38 -32.92 37.48
CA VAL A 396 28.94 -32.90 36.07
C VAL A 396 27.46 -32.48 35.95
N ALA A 397 26.57 -33.05 36.76
CA ALA A 397 25.14 -32.70 36.76
C ALA A 397 24.85 -31.29 37.34
N ALA A 398 25.78 -30.69 38.08
CA ALA A 398 25.72 -29.29 38.49
C ALA A 398 26.20 -28.36 37.36
N LEU A 399 27.30 -28.70 36.68
CA LEU A 399 27.85 -27.98 35.53
C LEU A 399 26.85 -27.95 34.36
N VAL A 400 26.35 -29.11 33.91
CA VAL A 400 25.39 -29.21 32.80
C VAL A 400 24.10 -28.43 33.10
N ARG A 401 23.64 -28.44 34.36
CA ARG A 401 22.48 -27.65 34.82
C ARG A 401 22.76 -26.14 34.82
N LYS A 402 23.98 -25.72 35.17
CA LYS A 402 24.42 -24.32 35.07
C LYS A 402 24.44 -23.85 33.62
N MET A 403 24.99 -24.67 32.71
CA MET A 403 25.12 -24.37 31.29
C MET A 403 23.75 -24.29 30.58
N THR A 404 22.90 -25.30 30.78
CA THR A 404 21.53 -25.35 30.22
C THR A 404 20.54 -24.43 30.93
N GLY A 405 20.90 -23.91 32.11
CA GLY A 405 20.20 -22.83 32.79
C GLY A 405 20.27 -21.49 32.03
N ASN A 406 21.42 -21.19 31.41
CA ASN A 406 21.66 -19.97 30.64
C ASN A 406 22.32 -20.26 29.26
N PRO A 407 21.61 -20.89 28.30
CA PRO A 407 22.20 -21.32 27.04
C PRO A 407 22.74 -20.16 26.20
N GLY A 408 22.18 -18.94 26.31
CA GLY A 408 22.70 -17.76 25.59
C GLY A 408 24.11 -17.32 26.00
N LEU A 409 24.60 -17.74 27.18
CA LEU A 409 25.99 -17.56 27.60
C LEU A 409 26.87 -18.73 27.13
N TYR A 410 26.42 -19.96 27.39
CA TYR A 410 27.27 -21.15 27.27
C TYR A 410 27.25 -21.81 25.89
N ALA A 411 26.12 -21.81 25.19
CA ALA A 411 26.03 -22.41 23.86
C ALA A 411 26.89 -21.64 22.85
N GLU A 412 26.97 -20.31 22.95
CA GLU A 412 27.86 -19.50 22.11
C GLU A 412 29.34 -19.86 22.31
N THR A 413 29.75 -20.18 23.54
CA THR A 413 31.11 -20.66 23.81
C THR A 413 31.37 -22.05 23.20
N VAL A 414 30.39 -22.96 23.26
CA VAL A 414 30.48 -24.27 22.59
C VAL A 414 30.49 -24.12 21.05
N ILE A 415 29.77 -23.15 20.49
CA ILE A 415 29.78 -22.85 19.05
C ILE A 415 31.19 -22.55 18.53
N TYR A 416 32.03 -21.83 19.30
CA TYR A 416 33.42 -21.56 18.90
C TYR A 416 34.30 -22.82 18.91
N GLN A 417 34.09 -23.75 19.84
CA GLN A 417 34.73 -25.08 19.75
C GLN A 417 34.32 -25.79 18.45
N LEU A 418 33.03 -25.79 18.11
CA LEU A 418 32.53 -26.43 16.89
C LEU A 418 33.01 -25.73 15.61
N PHE A 419 33.29 -24.43 15.64
CA PHE A 419 33.93 -23.74 14.51
C PHE A 419 35.39 -24.20 14.31
N GLU A 420 36.17 -24.34 15.37
CA GLU A 420 37.58 -24.74 15.27
C GLU A 420 37.77 -26.24 15.02
N GLU A 421 37.01 -27.09 15.71
CA GLU A 421 37.22 -28.55 15.78
C GLU A 421 36.16 -29.35 15.00
N GLY A 422 35.06 -28.71 14.64
CA GLY A 422 33.90 -29.35 14.02
C GLY A 422 32.99 -30.07 15.04
N PRO A 423 31.85 -30.63 14.57
CA PRO A 423 31.33 -30.55 13.20
C PRO A 423 30.69 -29.19 12.86
N ALA A 424 31.08 -28.61 11.73
CA ALA A 424 30.49 -27.40 11.16
C ALA A 424 30.30 -27.53 9.63
N LEU A 425 29.26 -26.89 9.11
CA LEU A 425 29.05 -26.72 7.67
C LEU A 425 29.91 -25.54 7.17
N SER A 426 30.79 -25.80 6.21
CA SER A 426 31.66 -24.79 5.59
C SER A 426 31.05 -24.25 4.30
N ILE A 427 31.00 -22.92 4.16
CA ILE A 427 30.54 -22.18 2.98
C ILE A 427 31.74 -21.41 2.40
N HIS A 428 32.02 -21.65 1.11
CA HIS A 428 33.18 -21.10 0.39
C HIS A 428 32.79 -20.02 -0.63
N GLU A 429 31.61 -20.14 -1.25
CA GLU A 429 31.05 -19.13 -2.16
C GLU A 429 29.54 -19.35 -2.31
N LEU A 430 28.79 -18.25 -2.50
CA LEU A 430 27.42 -18.26 -3.02
C LEU A 430 27.35 -17.41 -4.30
N LYS A 431 26.99 -18.01 -5.44
CA LYS A 431 26.60 -17.29 -6.65
C LYS A 431 25.08 -17.29 -6.81
N ILE A 432 24.52 -16.14 -7.15
CA ILE A 432 23.10 -15.94 -7.44
C ILE A 432 22.98 -15.34 -8.85
N THR A 433 22.28 -16.01 -9.76
CA THR A 433 22.08 -15.53 -11.14
C THR A 433 20.58 -15.41 -11.45
N GLY A 434 20.12 -14.18 -11.73
CA GLY A 434 18.74 -13.93 -12.14
C GLY A 434 18.27 -12.48 -11.95
N PRO A 435 16.94 -12.26 -11.88
CA PRO A 435 15.92 -13.25 -12.20
C PRO A 435 15.98 -13.65 -13.69
N ASN A 436 15.94 -14.95 -13.95
CA ASN A 436 15.98 -15.54 -15.30
C ASN A 436 14.60 -15.49 -15.99
N LYS A 437 13.55 -15.37 -15.19
CA LYS A 437 12.15 -15.30 -15.61
C LYS A 437 11.38 -14.47 -14.58
N SER A 438 10.56 -13.52 -15.01
CA SER A 438 9.60 -12.83 -14.14
C SER A 438 8.48 -13.78 -13.73
N ILE A 439 8.05 -13.75 -12.46
CA ILE A 439 6.93 -14.56 -11.96
C ILE A 439 5.88 -13.66 -11.30
N VAL A 440 4.63 -14.14 -11.24
CA VAL A 440 3.54 -13.48 -10.53
C VAL A 440 3.62 -13.84 -9.05
N SER A 441 3.90 -12.87 -8.18
CA SER A 441 4.06 -13.10 -6.73
C SER A 441 2.73 -13.48 -6.04
N PRO A 442 2.76 -13.98 -4.79
CA PRO A 442 1.55 -14.16 -3.98
C PRO A 442 0.76 -12.85 -3.80
N ALA A 443 1.46 -11.71 -3.65
CA ALA A 443 0.84 -10.40 -3.56
C ALA A 443 0.16 -9.98 -4.86
N ASP A 444 0.77 -10.25 -6.03
CA ASP A 444 0.15 -10.01 -7.33
C ASP A 444 -1.09 -10.89 -7.55
N LYS A 445 -1.03 -12.17 -7.12
CA LYS A 445 -2.18 -13.09 -7.17
C LYS A 445 -3.31 -12.60 -6.28
N GLN A 446 -3.01 -12.12 -5.07
CA GLN A 446 -3.99 -11.53 -4.17
C GLN A 446 -4.59 -10.23 -4.74
N ARG A 447 -3.77 -9.32 -5.27
CA ARG A 447 -4.22 -8.08 -5.95
C ARG A 447 -5.15 -8.41 -7.11
N SER A 448 -4.70 -9.29 -8.02
CA SER A 448 -5.49 -9.75 -9.17
C SER A 448 -6.82 -10.38 -8.74
N ALA A 449 -6.83 -11.18 -7.67
CA ALA A 449 -8.04 -11.81 -7.13
C ALA A 449 -8.98 -10.85 -6.38
N GLN A 450 -8.48 -9.71 -5.89
CA GLN A 450 -9.30 -8.61 -5.36
C GLN A 450 -9.90 -7.81 -6.51
N ILE A 451 -9.08 -7.36 -7.46
CA ILE A 451 -9.50 -6.57 -8.62
C ILE A 451 -10.49 -7.32 -9.52
N ALA A 452 -10.31 -8.64 -9.70
CA ALA A 452 -11.24 -9.48 -10.45
C ALA A 452 -12.68 -9.49 -9.89
N LYS A 453 -12.90 -9.14 -8.60
CA LYS A 453 -14.24 -8.97 -8.02
C LYS A 453 -14.90 -7.66 -8.43
N VAL A 454 -14.09 -6.66 -8.79
CA VAL A 454 -14.53 -5.31 -9.17
C VAL A 454 -14.75 -5.21 -10.68
N VAL A 455 -13.73 -5.58 -11.47
CA VAL A 455 -13.76 -5.45 -12.94
C VAL A 455 -14.23 -6.71 -13.65
N GLY A 456 -14.21 -7.87 -12.97
CA GLY A 456 -14.40 -9.19 -13.56
C GLY A 456 -13.09 -9.84 -14.02
N THR A 457 -13.18 -11.07 -14.53
CA THR A 457 -12.08 -11.75 -15.24
C THR A 457 -12.28 -11.63 -16.75
N ARG A 458 -11.17 -11.62 -17.52
CA ARG A 458 -11.22 -11.63 -18.99
C ARG A 458 -11.71 -12.96 -19.54
N GLY A 459 -11.13 -14.07 -19.08
CA GLY A 459 -11.39 -15.39 -19.66
C GLY A 459 -11.16 -15.39 -21.17
N GLU A 460 -12.13 -15.88 -21.93
CA GLU A 460 -12.11 -15.95 -23.41
C GLU A 460 -12.62 -14.65 -24.07
N LEU A 461 -12.95 -13.60 -23.31
CA LEU A 461 -13.50 -12.36 -23.87
C LEU A 461 -12.47 -11.60 -24.73
N THR A 462 -12.96 -11.05 -25.84
CA THR A 462 -12.24 -10.03 -26.62
C THR A 462 -11.92 -8.81 -25.75
N SER A 463 -10.91 -8.04 -26.17
CA SER A 463 -10.49 -6.81 -25.48
C SER A 463 -11.67 -5.86 -25.22
N SER A 464 -12.48 -5.59 -26.25
CA SER A 464 -13.66 -4.72 -26.20
C SER A 464 -14.78 -5.28 -25.31
N SER A 465 -15.08 -6.58 -25.40
CA SER A 465 -16.13 -7.20 -24.59
C SER A 465 -15.75 -7.23 -23.10
N PHE A 466 -14.48 -7.45 -22.77
CA PHE A 466 -14.00 -7.34 -21.40
C PHE A 466 -14.02 -5.89 -20.90
N ALA A 467 -13.55 -4.92 -21.71
CA ALA A 467 -13.61 -3.50 -21.37
C ALA A 467 -15.04 -3.02 -21.11
N ASN A 468 -15.99 -3.35 -21.98
CA ASN A 468 -17.41 -3.03 -21.79
C ASN A 468 -17.96 -3.62 -20.48
N ALA A 469 -17.64 -4.89 -20.17
CA ALA A 469 -18.09 -5.53 -18.94
C ALA A 469 -17.41 -4.95 -17.67
N ALA A 470 -16.14 -4.53 -17.76
CA ALA A 470 -15.42 -3.86 -16.67
C ALA A 470 -15.98 -2.46 -16.39
N PHE A 471 -16.16 -1.64 -17.43
CA PHE A 471 -16.66 -0.28 -17.29
C PHE A 471 -18.17 -0.22 -16.96
N ALA A 472 -18.95 -1.23 -17.33
CA ALA A 472 -20.33 -1.40 -16.84
C ALA A 472 -20.40 -1.60 -15.31
N ARG A 473 -19.36 -2.18 -14.70
CA ARG A 473 -19.25 -2.35 -13.24
C ARG A 473 -18.64 -1.12 -12.55
N LEU A 474 -17.61 -0.53 -13.15
CA LEU A 474 -16.84 0.58 -12.56
C LEU A 474 -17.55 1.93 -12.67
N LEU A 475 -17.98 2.34 -13.86
CA LEU A 475 -18.40 3.74 -14.10
C LEU A 475 -19.60 4.16 -13.24
N PRO A 476 -20.66 3.33 -13.04
CA PRO A 476 -21.77 3.71 -12.16
C PRO A 476 -21.35 3.93 -10.70
N LYS A 477 -20.35 3.16 -10.22
CA LYS A 477 -19.82 3.27 -8.85
C LYS A 477 -18.88 4.46 -8.67
N LEU A 478 -18.09 4.78 -9.70
CA LEU A 478 -17.23 5.97 -9.72
C LEU A 478 -18.08 7.24 -9.80
N PHE A 479 -19.01 7.33 -10.74
CA PHE A 479 -19.82 8.55 -10.95
C PHE A 479 -20.98 8.67 -9.94
N ARG A 480 -21.38 7.54 -9.31
CA ARG A 480 -22.45 7.41 -8.29
C ARG A 480 -23.86 7.68 -8.84
N ARG A 481 -24.04 7.42 -10.14
CA ARG A 481 -25.29 7.49 -10.90
C ARG A 481 -25.30 6.41 -11.99
N PRO A 482 -26.45 6.07 -12.59
CA PRO A 482 -26.49 5.31 -13.84
C PRO A 482 -25.63 5.96 -14.94
N VAL A 483 -25.05 5.11 -15.78
CA VAL A 483 -24.14 5.51 -16.88
C VAL A 483 -24.72 4.95 -18.17
N SER A 484 -24.90 5.79 -19.19
CA SER A 484 -25.55 5.38 -20.43
C SER A 484 -24.66 4.46 -21.27
N ASP A 485 -25.27 3.74 -22.20
CA ASP A 485 -24.53 2.92 -23.16
C ASP A 485 -23.60 3.76 -24.03
N SER A 486 -23.99 4.98 -24.40
CA SER A 486 -23.14 5.92 -25.15
C SER A 486 -21.96 6.44 -24.33
N GLU A 487 -22.19 6.82 -23.06
CA GLU A 487 -21.14 7.27 -22.14
C GLU A 487 -20.13 6.14 -21.88
N ARG A 488 -20.60 4.92 -21.64
CA ARG A 488 -19.74 3.74 -21.48
C ARG A 488 -18.98 3.38 -22.76
N THR A 489 -19.61 3.52 -23.93
CA THR A 489 -18.97 3.23 -25.23
C THR A 489 -17.76 4.13 -25.47
N ALA A 490 -17.79 5.40 -25.06
CA ALA A 490 -16.63 6.29 -25.16
C ALA A 490 -15.39 5.74 -24.40
N TYR A 491 -15.57 5.18 -23.21
CA TYR A 491 -14.48 4.53 -22.47
C TYR A 491 -13.98 3.24 -23.13
N VAL A 492 -14.87 2.47 -23.79
CA VAL A 492 -14.46 1.28 -24.56
C VAL A 492 -13.65 1.69 -25.79
N GLN A 493 -14.06 2.74 -26.49
CA GLN A 493 -13.33 3.27 -27.66
C GLN A 493 -11.91 3.75 -27.31
N LEU A 494 -11.70 4.33 -26.12
CA LEU A 494 -10.34 4.64 -25.64
C LEU A 494 -9.47 3.38 -25.51
N VAL A 495 -10.02 2.26 -25.04
CA VAL A 495 -9.29 0.98 -24.95
C VAL A 495 -8.92 0.47 -26.36
N GLU A 496 -9.84 0.58 -27.31
CA GLU A 496 -9.64 0.11 -28.69
C GLU A 496 -8.63 0.97 -29.47
N GLN A 497 -8.64 2.29 -29.27
CA GLN A 497 -7.70 3.23 -29.90
C GLN A 497 -6.25 2.98 -29.44
N GLU A 498 -6.02 2.82 -28.13
CA GLU A 498 -4.70 2.44 -27.62
C GLU A 498 -4.28 1.04 -28.09
N SER A 499 -5.18 0.05 -28.00
CA SER A 499 -4.88 -1.34 -28.42
C SER A 499 -4.50 -1.46 -29.90
N THR A 500 -5.05 -0.60 -30.77
CA THR A 500 -4.74 -0.60 -32.21
C THR A 500 -3.43 0.10 -32.57
N ALA A 501 -2.81 0.85 -31.64
CA ALA A 501 -1.44 1.36 -31.79
C ALA A 501 -0.34 0.31 -31.55
N GLY A 502 -0.71 -0.95 -31.29
CA GLY A 502 0.21 -2.04 -30.95
C GLY A 502 0.49 -2.20 -29.45
N ALA A 503 -0.25 -1.46 -28.61
CA ALA A 503 -0.21 -1.62 -27.16
C ALA A 503 -0.93 -2.90 -26.69
N ASP A 504 -0.55 -3.40 -25.52
CA ASP A 504 -1.35 -4.39 -24.79
C ASP A 504 -2.66 -3.74 -24.31
N VAL A 505 -3.76 -4.50 -24.30
CA VAL A 505 -5.09 -4.03 -23.88
C VAL A 505 -5.09 -3.43 -22.47
N THR A 506 -4.18 -3.92 -21.62
CA THR A 506 -3.92 -3.40 -20.27
C THR A 506 -3.62 -1.90 -20.29
N GLN A 507 -2.91 -1.38 -21.28
CA GLN A 507 -2.60 0.05 -21.42
C GLN A 507 -3.85 0.87 -21.80
N GLY A 508 -4.70 0.34 -22.69
CA GLY A 508 -5.99 0.95 -23.01
C GLY A 508 -6.95 0.99 -21.81
N LEU A 509 -7.03 -0.11 -21.06
CA LEU A 509 -7.81 -0.20 -19.81
C LEU A 509 -7.30 0.77 -18.74
N HIS A 510 -5.98 0.90 -18.62
CA HIS A 510 -5.29 1.85 -17.74
C HIS A 510 -5.61 3.30 -18.10
N LEU A 511 -5.51 3.67 -19.39
CA LEU A 511 -5.91 5.00 -19.87
C LEU A 511 -7.39 5.28 -19.60
N ALA A 512 -8.29 4.37 -19.98
CA ALA A 512 -9.73 4.57 -19.80
C ALA A 512 -10.14 4.71 -18.32
N LEU A 513 -9.48 3.97 -17.40
CA LEU A 513 -9.66 4.15 -15.97
C LEU A 513 -9.11 5.51 -15.48
N ARG A 514 -7.93 5.95 -15.95
CA ARG A 514 -7.37 7.27 -15.62
C ARG A 514 -8.28 8.40 -16.09
N SER A 515 -8.82 8.30 -17.29
CA SER A 515 -9.82 9.23 -17.83
C SER A 515 -11.08 9.28 -16.95
N ALA A 516 -11.58 8.13 -16.47
CA ALA A 516 -12.71 8.09 -15.54
C ALA A 516 -12.37 8.71 -14.17
N LEU A 517 -11.15 8.49 -13.67
CA LEU A 517 -10.65 9.05 -12.39
C LEU A 517 -10.27 10.54 -12.46
N MET A 518 -10.17 11.12 -13.66
CA MET A 518 -10.03 12.57 -13.87
C MET A 518 -11.33 13.23 -14.38
N SER A 519 -12.37 12.45 -14.66
CA SER A 519 -13.68 12.95 -15.11
C SER A 519 -14.33 13.88 -14.08
N PRO A 520 -14.96 15.00 -14.49
CA PRO A 520 -15.76 15.83 -13.60
C PRO A 520 -16.85 15.04 -12.85
N HIS A 521 -17.45 14.02 -13.49
CA HIS A 521 -18.46 13.16 -12.86
C HIS A 521 -17.92 12.30 -11.73
N PHE A 522 -16.60 12.07 -11.67
CA PHE A 522 -15.94 11.39 -10.54
C PHE A 522 -15.42 12.39 -9.49
N LEU A 523 -14.67 13.42 -9.94
CA LEU A 523 -14.01 14.39 -9.05
C LEU A 523 -14.99 15.30 -8.30
N TYR A 524 -16.18 15.56 -8.85
CA TYR A 524 -17.20 16.43 -8.26
C TYR A 524 -18.48 15.66 -7.90
N ARG A 525 -19.14 16.13 -6.85
CA ARG A 525 -20.52 15.78 -6.50
C ARG A 525 -21.45 16.64 -7.35
N GLU A 526 -22.36 16.01 -8.08
CA GLU A 526 -23.22 16.72 -9.05
C GLU A 526 -24.09 17.80 -8.36
N SER A 527 -24.31 18.89 -9.11
CA SER A 527 -24.90 20.13 -8.61
C SER A 527 -26.04 20.61 -9.52
N VAL A 528 -27.02 19.72 -9.66
CA VAL A 528 -28.28 19.97 -10.36
C VAL A 528 -29.22 20.87 -9.53
N PRO A 529 -30.05 21.74 -10.15
CA PRO A 529 -30.97 22.63 -9.43
C PRO A 529 -32.06 21.90 -8.63
N VAL A 530 -32.44 20.70 -9.08
CA VAL A 530 -33.30 19.74 -8.38
C VAL A 530 -32.50 18.44 -8.29
N LEU A 531 -32.40 17.86 -7.09
CA LEU A 531 -31.69 16.60 -6.88
C LEU A 531 -32.56 15.43 -7.31
N ASP A 532 -31.99 14.49 -8.04
CA ASP A 532 -32.53 13.14 -8.18
C ASP A 532 -32.13 12.27 -6.98
N ASP A 533 -32.66 11.04 -6.93
CA ASP A 533 -32.40 10.11 -5.83
C ASP A 533 -30.92 9.73 -5.71
N HIS A 534 -30.19 9.67 -6.83
CA HIS A 534 -28.76 9.39 -6.85
C HIS A 534 -27.93 10.53 -6.27
N ALA A 535 -28.17 11.78 -6.70
CA ALA A 535 -27.51 12.96 -6.15
C ALA A 535 -27.87 13.17 -4.66
N LEU A 536 -29.10 12.83 -4.24
CA LEU A 536 -29.51 12.86 -2.85
C LEU A 536 -28.80 11.78 -2.01
N ALA A 537 -28.82 10.52 -2.44
CA ALA A 537 -28.16 9.41 -1.77
C ALA A 537 -26.64 9.64 -1.65
N ALA A 538 -25.99 10.09 -2.72
CA ALA A 538 -24.58 10.45 -2.70
C ALA A 538 -24.31 11.64 -1.75
N ARG A 539 -25.19 12.64 -1.70
CA ARG A 539 -25.04 13.76 -0.77
C ARG A 539 -25.17 13.35 0.69
N LEU A 540 -26.07 12.41 0.99
CA LEU A 540 -26.31 11.86 2.34
C LEU A 540 -25.17 10.94 2.79
N SER A 541 -24.72 9.97 1.97
CA SER A 541 -23.64 9.06 2.38
C SER A 541 -22.36 9.83 2.68
N TYR A 542 -21.89 10.70 1.78
CA TYR A 542 -20.69 11.50 2.05
C TYR A 542 -20.83 12.47 3.25
N PHE A 543 -22.05 12.82 3.68
CA PHE A 543 -22.26 13.60 4.91
C PHE A 543 -22.15 12.74 6.17
N LEU A 544 -22.62 11.49 6.13
CA LEU A 544 -22.65 10.58 7.28
C LEU A 544 -21.38 9.73 7.44
N THR A 545 -20.75 9.33 6.34
CA THR A 545 -19.69 8.29 6.28
C THR A 545 -18.41 8.76 5.61
N LEU A 546 -18.38 10.00 5.07
CA LEU A 546 -17.32 10.50 4.18
C LEU A 546 -17.01 9.54 3.01
N SER A 547 -17.99 8.74 2.57
CA SER A 547 -17.86 7.68 1.56
C SER A 547 -19.02 7.75 0.56
N PRO A 548 -18.91 7.13 -0.64
CA PRO A 548 -20.04 7.00 -1.57
C PRO A 548 -21.21 6.21 -0.94
N PRO A 549 -22.42 6.23 -1.54
CA PRO A 549 -23.49 5.32 -1.16
C PRO A 549 -23.18 3.90 -1.63
N ASP A 550 -23.76 2.89 -0.96
CA ASP A 550 -23.73 1.51 -1.45
C ASP A 550 -24.52 1.38 -2.77
N THR A 551 -24.04 0.51 -3.67
CA THR A 551 -24.57 0.32 -5.05
C THR A 551 -24.60 -1.16 -5.45
#